data_AF-A0A1A8ZPM1-F1
#
_entry.id   AF-A0A1A8ZPM1-F1
#
_cell.length_a   1.000
_cell.length_b   1.000
_cell.length_c   1.000
_cell.angle_alpha   90.00
_cell.angle_beta   90.00
_cell.angle_gamma   90.00
#
_symmetry.space_group_name_H-M   'P 1'
#
loop_
_entity.id
_entity.type
_entity.pdbx_description
1 polymer ?
#
loop_
_entity_poly.entity_id
_entity_poly.type
_entity_poly.pdbx_seq_one_letter_code
_entity_poly.pdbx_strand_id
1 'polypeptide(L)'
;MRDNRAAHWRQRRVAGGLGAGRGDGDQPLLARPRRAVARPPRFFTVHLGFEAADPAVARELAVAYAEALGLLRPELALGAAALSPADAWHRAERLFCGATGPDGERCADVAGHPGFHHAPGPGGLGWGDGD
;
A
#
# COMPACT_ATOMS: atom_id res chain seq x y z
N MET A 1 15.92 10.46 -30.27
CA MET A 1 15.61 11.91 -30.28
C MET A 1 14.60 12.14 -29.17
N ARG A 2 15.05 12.75 -28.06
CA ARG A 2 14.23 13.10 -26.89
C ARG A 2 13.40 14.34 -27.21
N ASP A 3 12.21 14.45 -26.61
CA ASP A 3 11.59 15.67 -26.04
C ASP A 3 10.25 15.21 -25.40
N ASN A 4 9.99 15.23 -24.08
CA ASN A 4 10.22 16.19 -22.99
C ASN A 4 9.35 17.46 -23.06
N ARG A 5 8.07 17.33 -22.66
CA ARG A 5 7.26 18.47 -22.20
C ARG A 5 6.55 18.14 -20.89
N ALA A 6 7.31 18.28 -19.80
CA ALA A 6 6.77 18.50 -18.47
C ALA A 6 6.16 19.91 -18.41
N ALA A 7 4.88 19.95 -18.07
CA ALA A 7 4.07 21.14 -17.98
C ALA A 7 4.42 21.94 -16.69
N HIS A 8 5.18 23.02 -16.90
CA HIS A 8 5.14 24.32 -16.24
C HIS A 8 4.73 24.38 -14.74
N TRP A 9 5.68 24.39 -13.80
CA TRP A 9 5.53 25.25 -12.60
C TRP A 9 6.90 25.71 -12.13
N ARG A 10 7.38 26.83 -12.69
CA ARG A 10 8.49 27.61 -12.11
C ARG A 10 7.92 28.73 -11.24
N GLN A 11 8.37 28.72 -9.98
CA GLN A 11 9.02 29.83 -9.28
C GLN A 11 8.63 31.27 -9.68
N ARG A 12 8.16 32.05 -8.69
CA ARG A 12 8.47 33.47 -8.59
C ARG A 12 9.08 33.78 -7.22
N ARG A 13 10.25 34.43 -7.27
CA ARG A 13 11.08 34.86 -6.14
C ARG A 13 10.56 36.16 -5.51
N VAL A 14 10.80 36.25 -4.20
CA VAL A 14 11.25 37.39 -3.38
C VAL A 14 11.43 38.76 -4.06
N ALA A 15 10.78 39.79 -3.50
CA ALA A 15 11.21 41.19 -3.34
C ALA A 15 10.28 41.82 -2.27
N GLY A 16 10.70 42.01 -1.01
CA GLY A 16 11.27 43.24 -0.43
C GLY A 16 10.31 43.65 0.72
N GLY A 17 10.69 43.95 1.96
CA GLY A 17 11.91 44.52 2.50
C GLY A 17 11.68 45.98 2.88
N LEU A 18 11.00 46.25 4.02
CA LEU A 18 11.03 47.47 4.87
C LEU A 18 10.41 47.08 6.24
N GLY A 19 11.17 46.92 7.33
CA GLY A 19 11.36 47.91 8.42
C GLY A 19 10.10 48.04 9.32
N ALA A 20 10.08 47.89 10.65
CA ALA A 20 11.10 48.04 11.68
C ALA A 20 10.64 47.35 12.98
N GLY A 21 11.58 46.79 13.75
CA GLY A 21 11.32 46.22 15.07
C GLY A 21 12.64 45.95 15.78
N ARG A 22 13.17 46.97 16.44
CA ARG A 22 14.34 46.89 17.31
C ARG A 22 13.92 46.13 18.58
N GLY A 23 14.46 44.93 18.77
CA GLY A 23 14.21 44.08 19.92
C GLY A 23 15.38 43.12 20.12
N ASP A 24 16.25 43.54 21.03
CA ASP A 24 17.32 42.80 21.69
C ASP A 24 16.82 41.46 22.26
N GLY A 25 17.64 40.40 22.14
CA GLY A 25 17.31 39.06 22.66
C GLY A 25 17.76 37.90 21.77
N ASP A 26 19.05 37.56 21.89
CA ASP A 26 19.60 36.20 21.87
C ASP A 26 18.80 35.13 21.07
N GLN A 27 18.87 35.19 19.73
CA GLN A 27 18.39 34.08 18.90
C GLN A 27 19.52 33.05 18.72
N PRO A 28 19.34 31.79 19.17
CA PRO A 28 20.36 30.77 18.99
C PRO A 28 20.60 30.53 17.49
N LEU A 29 21.83 30.79 17.04
CA LEU A 29 22.32 30.64 15.66
C LEU A 29 22.39 29.19 15.16
N LEU A 30 21.80 28.25 15.89
CA LEU A 30 21.67 26.85 15.50
C LEU A 30 20.22 26.60 15.14
N ALA A 31 19.87 26.84 13.88
CA ALA A 31 18.61 26.38 13.33
C ALA A 31 18.49 24.87 13.58
N ARG A 32 17.57 24.48 14.48
CA ARG A 32 17.29 23.08 14.81
C ARG A 32 17.11 22.31 13.49
N PRO A 33 17.81 21.19 13.28
CA PRO A 33 17.72 20.47 12.01
C PRO A 33 16.25 20.17 11.75
N ARG A 34 15.75 20.68 10.62
CA ARG A 34 14.40 20.35 10.15
C ARG A 34 14.34 18.83 10.15
N ARG A 35 13.47 18.23 10.97
CA ARG A 35 13.21 16.78 10.93
C ARG A 35 13.00 16.46 9.46
N ALA A 36 13.89 15.66 8.88
CA ALA A 36 13.69 15.17 7.53
C ALA A 36 12.33 14.47 7.53
N VAL A 37 11.36 15.03 6.81
CA VAL A 37 10.05 14.42 6.67
C VAL A 37 10.32 13.03 6.08
N ALA A 38 10.04 11.98 6.86
CA ALA A 38 10.25 10.61 6.41
C ALA A 38 9.48 10.44 5.10
N ARG A 39 10.17 10.02 4.04
CA ARG A 39 9.53 9.81 2.75
C ARG A 39 8.52 8.67 2.93
N PRO A 40 7.26 8.83 2.46
CA PRO A 40 6.29 7.75 2.57
C PRO A 40 6.83 6.48 1.88
N PRO A 41 6.51 5.29 2.42
CA PRO A 41 6.91 4.03 1.83
C PRO A 41 6.42 3.95 0.38
N ARG A 42 7.27 3.41 -0.48
CA ARG A 42 6.94 3.17 -1.89
C ARG A 42 6.49 1.74 -2.02
N PHE A 43 5.30 1.55 -2.57
CA PHE A 43 4.78 0.24 -2.91
C PHE A 43 5.01 -0.02 -4.39
N PHE A 44 5.42 -1.24 -4.70
CA PHE A 44 5.60 -1.73 -6.07
C PHE A 44 4.85 -3.04 -6.21
N THR A 45 4.30 -3.30 -7.38
CA THR A 45 3.58 -4.54 -7.69
C THR A 45 4.39 -5.38 -8.67
N VAL A 46 4.35 -6.70 -8.47
CA VAL A 46 4.84 -7.69 -9.43
C VAL A 46 3.62 -8.40 -10.02
N HIS A 47 3.63 -8.59 -11.34
CA HIS A 47 2.57 -9.30 -12.05
C HIS A 47 3.13 -10.65 -12.52
N LEU A 48 2.46 -11.74 -12.17
CA LEU A 48 2.84 -13.09 -12.54
C LEU A 48 1.75 -13.68 -13.44
N GLY A 49 2.08 -13.96 -14.70
CA GLY A 49 1.19 -14.66 -15.61
C GLY A 49 1.34 -16.17 -15.45
N PHE A 50 0.23 -16.89 -15.48
CA PHE A 50 0.20 -18.35 -15.45
C PHE A 50 -1.00 -18.86 -16.24
N GLU A 51 -0.93 -20.13 -16.65
CA GLU A 51 -2.01 -20.79 -17.37
C GLU A 51 -2.92 -21.54 -16.39
N ALA A 52 -4.21 -21.56 -16.70
CA ALA A 52 -5.22 -22.32 -15.99
C ALA A 52 -6.30 -22.77 -16.99
N ALA A 53 -6.97 -23.89 -16.68
CA ALA A 53 -8.01 -24.42 -17.55
C ALA A 53 -9.23 -23.49 -17.64
N ASP A 54 -9.59 -22.84 -16.54
CA ASP A 54 -10.74 -21.96 -16.41
C ASP A 54 -10.55 -20.92 -15.28
N PRO A 55 -11.45 -19.94 -15.12
CA PRO A 55 -11.33 -18.90 -14.10
C PRO A 55 -11.39 -19.40 -12.65
N ALA A 56 -12.09 -20.50 -12.35
CA ALA A 56 -12.18 -21.04 -11.00
C ALA A 56 -10.84 -21.67 -10.61
N VAL A 57 -10.27 -22.49 -11.50
CA VAL A 57 -8.93 -23.06 -11.33
C VAL A 57 -7.87 -21.96 -11.25
N ALA A 58 -8.01 -20.90 -12.04
CA ALA A 58 -7.10 -19.76 -11.97
C ALA A 58 -7.10 -19.10 -10.58
N ARG A 59 -8.29 -18.96 -9.97
CA ARG A 59 -8.44 -18.39 -8.63
C ARG A 59 -7.81 -19.26 -7.56
N GLU A 60 -8.05 -20.57 -7.59
CA GLU A 60 -7.44 -21.52 -6.65
C GLU A 60 -5.91 -21.49 -6.73
N LEU A 61 -5.34 -21.57 -7.93
CA LEU A 61 -3.89 -21.47 -8.14
C LEU A 61 -3.34 -20.12 -7.67
N ALA A 62 -4.04 -19.02 -7.94
CA ALA A 62 -3.60 -17.70 -7.52
C ALA A 62 -3.53 -17.56 -5.99
N VAL A 63 -4.51 -18.12 -5.25
CA VAL A 63 -4.47 -18.16 -3.79
C VAL A 63 -3.26 -18.96 -3.31
N ALA A 64 -3.07 -20.18 -3.84
CA ALA A 64 -1.95 -21.04 -3.47
C ALA A 64 -0.58 -20.38 -3.76
N TYR A 65 -0.43 -19.71 -4.91
CA TYR A 65 0.78 -18.96 -5.23
C TYR A 65 1.00 -17.79 -4.29
N ALA A 66 -0.04 -17.03 -3.98
CA ALA A 66 0.08 -15.91 -3.06
C ALA A 66 0.55 -16.40 -1.69
N GLU A 67 -0.11 -17.40 -1.11
CA GLU A 67 0.27 -18.01 0.19
C GLU A 67 1.71 -18.51 0.19
N ALA A 68 2.10 -19.31 -0.82
CA ALA A 68 3.46 -19.83 -0.94
C ALA A 68 4.50 -18.70 -1.03
N LEU A 69 4.23 -17.66 -1.81
CA LEU A 69 5.12 -16.51 -1.93
C LEU A 69 5.20 -15.71 -0.63
N GLY A 70 4.10 -15.52 0.09
CA GLY A 70 4.09 -14.84 1.38
C GLY A 70 4.87 -15.59 2.45
N LEU A 71 4.83 -16.93 2.45
CA LEU A 71 5.67 -17.75 3.33
C LEU A 71 7.16 -17.61 3.01
N LEU A 72 7.50 -17.57 1.72
CA LEU A 72 8.89 -17.47 1.28
C LEU A 72 9.46 -16.06 1.44
N ARG A 73 8.63 -15.02 1.34
CA ARG A 73 9.03 -13.61 1.27
C ARG A 73 8.16 -12.74 2.20
N PRO A 74 8.61 -12.44 3.42
CA PRO A 74 7.83 -11.66 4.40
C PRO A 74 7.60 -10.20 3.97
N GLU A 75 8.33 -9.71 2.96
CA GLU A 75 8.12 -8.36 2.41
C GLU A 75 6.86 -8.26 1.54
N LEU A 76 6.29 -9.39 1.10
CA LEU A 76 5.09 -9.43 0.28
C LEU A 76 3.84 -9.31 1.14
N ALA A 77 3.05 -8.28 0.87
CA ALA A 77 1.75 -8.09 1.52
C ALA A 77 0.71 -9.04 0.91
N LEU A 78 0.55 -10.24 1.49
CA LEU A 78 -0.45 -11.24 1.09
C LEU A 78 -1.84 -10.64 0.87
N GLY A 79 -2.32 -9.81 1.80
CA GLY A 79 -3.63 -9.15 1.71
C GLY A 79 -3.79 -8.16 0.56
N ALA A 80 -2.71 -7.83 -0.17
CA ALA A 80 -2.75 -7.02 -1.38
C ALA A 80 -2.73 -7.86 -2.67
N ALA A 81 -2.66 -9.19 -2.58
CA ALA A 81 -2.67 -10.07 -3.73
C ALA A 81 -4.03 -10.01 -4.46
N ALA A 82 -3.96 -9.94 -5.78
CA ALA A 82 -5.12 -9.82 -6.65
C ALA A 82 -4.92 -10.63 -7.93
N LEU A 83 -6.03 -11.10 -8.50
CA LEU A 83 -6.08 -11.86 -9.76
C LEU A 83 -6.84 -11.07 -10.81
N SER A 84 -6.34 -11.08 -12.03
CA SER A 84 -7.01 -10.54 -13.21
C SER A 84 -6.78 -11.45 -14.41
N PRO A 85 -7.65 -11.42 -15.43
CA PRO A 85 -7.28 -11.89 -16.76
C PRO A 85 -6.01 -11.19 -17.26
N ALA A 86 -5.18 -11.90 -18.02
CA ALA A 86 -3.85 -11.43 -18.42
C ALA A 86 -3.87 -10.14 -19.24
N ASP A 87 -4.93 -9.90 -20.00
CA ASP A 87 -5.15 -8.73 -20.85
C ASP A 87 -5.99 -7.63 -20.17
N ALA A 88 -6.47 -7.86 -18.94
CA ALA A 88 -7.43 -6.99 -18.27
C ALA A 88 -7.07 -6.69 -16.81
N TRP A 89 -5.83 -6.21 -16.55
CA TRP A 89 -5.35 -5.90 -15.19
C TRP A 89 -6.19 -4.86 -14.44
N HIS A 90 -6.89 -3.99 -15.17
CA HIS A 90 -7.83 -3.03 -14.59
C HIS A 90 -9.04 -3.71 -13.90
N ARG A 91 -9.25 -5.02 -14.11
CA ARG A 91 -10.29 -5.85 -13.49
C ARG A 91 -9.73 -6.75 -12.39
N ALA A 92 -8.58 -6.40 -11.79
CA ALA A 92 -8.00 -7.20 -10.73
C ALA A 92 -8.92 -7.26 -9.50
N GLU A 93 -9.21 -8.47 -9.06
CA GLU A 93 -10.02 -8.78 -7.89
C GLU A 93 -9.14 -9.28 -6.75
N ARG A 94 -9.44 -8.86 -5.52
CA ARG A 94 -8.66 -9.30 -4.34
C ARG A 94 -8.85 -10.80 -4.10
N LEU A 95 -7.74 -11.47 -3.77
CA LEU A 95 -7.75 -12.89 -3.44
C LEU A 95 -8.18 -13.14 -1.99
N PHE A 96 -7.78 -12.25 -1.08
CA PHE A 96 -8.07 -12.35 0.34
C PHE A 96 -9.09 -11.30 0.77
N CYS A 97 -9.83 -11.62 1.83
CA CYS A 97 -10.87 -10.79 2.40
C CYS A 97 -10.32 -9.42 2.82
N GLY A 98 -9.29 -9.42 3.67
CA GLY A 98 -8.63 -8.20 4.11
C GLY A 98 -9.53 -7.24 4.88
N ALA A 99 -10.70 -7.69 5.36
CA ALA A 99 -11.55 -6.93 6.27
C ALA A 99 -10.73 -6.53 7.50
N THR A 100 -10.84 -5.27 7.91
CA THR A 100 -10.06 -4.75 9.04
C THR A 100 -10.73 -5.15 10.35
N GLY A 101 -9.97 -5.82 11.22
CA GLY A 101 -10.35 -6.18 12.57
C GLY A 101 -9.81 -5.20 13.63
N PRO A 102 -9.98 -5.52 14.91
CA PRO A 102 -9.36 -4.82 16.02
C PRO A 102 -7.84 -4.71 15.85
N ASP A 103 -7.22 -3.70 16.47
CA ASP A 103 -5.76 -3.49 16.47
C ASP A 103 -5.10 -3.38 15.08
N GLY A 104 -5.90 -3.14 14.04
CA GLY A 104 -5.41 -3.05 12.66
C GLY A 104 -5.16 -4.41 12.01
N GLU A 105 -5.58 -5.50 12.66
CA GLU A 105 -5.55 -6.83 12.08
C GLU A 105 -6.36 -6.89 10.78
N ARG A 106 -6.00 -7.81 9.90
CA ARG A 106 -6.70 -8.02 8.63
C ARG A 106 -7.10 -9.47 8.48
N CYS A 107 -8.33 -9.67 8.03
CA CYS A 107 -8.85 -11.00 7.78
C CYS A 107 -7.97 -11.73 6.77
N ALA A 108 -7.47 -12.90 7.16
CA ALA A 108 -6.58 -13.72 6.37
C ALA A 108 -7.30 -14.71 5.44
N ASP A 109 -8.62 -14.86 5.59
CA ASP A 109 -9.41 -15.78 4.78
C ASP A 109 -9.56 -15.32 3.31
N VAL A 110 -9.92 -16.26 2.45
CA VAL A 110 -10.18 -16.01 1.02
C VAL A 110 -11.35 -15.04 0.86
N ALA A 111 -11.26 -14.12 -0.11
CA ALA A 111 -12.33 -13.16 -0.37
C ALA A 111 -13.66 -13.86 -0.64
N GLY A 112 -14.73 -13.39 -0.01
CA GLY A 112 -16.08 -13.98 -0.10
C GLY A 112 -16.31 -15.18 0.81
N HIS A 113 -15.44 -15.44 1.80
CA HIS A 113 -15.68 -16.47 2.80
C HIS A 113 -16.96 -16.16 3.63
N PRO A 114 -17.72 -17.19 4.02
CA PRO A 114 -18.83 -17.02 4.95
C PRO A 114 -18.32 -16.88 6.40
N GLY A 115 -19.21 -16.50 7.31
CA GLY A 115 -18.93 -16.50 8.75
C GLY A 115 -18.01 -15.38 9.23
N PHE A 116 -17.43 -15.59 10.41
CA PHE A 116 -16.58 -14.60 11.08
C PHE A 116 -15.29 -14.33 10.33
N HIS A 117 -14.76 -13.13 10.47
CA HIS A 117 -13.42 -12.80 10.02
C HIS A 117 -12.39 -13.24 11.05
N HIS A 118 -11.28 -13.83 10.60
CA HIS A 118 -10.22 -14.28 11.49
C HIS A 118 -8.88 -13.60 11.21
N ALA A 119 -8.17 -13.27 12.29
CA ALA A 119 -6.76 -12.84 12.22
C ALA A 119 -5.91 -14.01 11.70
N PRO A 120 -4.77 -13.74 11.04
CA PRO A 120 -3.89 -14.79 10.58
C PRO A 120 -3.35 -15.65 11.73
N GLY A 121 -3.22 -16.96 11.47
CA GLY A 121 -2.60 -17.93 12.37
C GLY A 121 -3.58 -18.79 13.18
N PRO A 122 -3.11 -19.91 13.78
CA PRO A 122 -3.96 -20.79 14.58
C PRO A 122 -4.54 -20.06 15.79
N GLY A 123 -5.87 -20.09 15.93
CA GLY A 123 -6.57 -19.42 17.04
C GLY A 123 -6.63 -17.90 16.92
N GLY A 124 -6.49 -17.34 15.70
CA GLY A 124 -6.63 -15.91 15.45
C GLY A 124 -7.97 -15.36 15.96
N LEU A 125 -7.91 -14.14 16.50
CA LEU A 125 -9.09 -13.41 16.98
C LEU A 125 -10.16 -13.36 15.89
N GLY A 126 -11.40 -13.70 16.26
CA GLY A 126 -12.57 -13.61 15.40
C GLY A 126 -13.28 -12.26 15.57
N TRP A 127 -13.81 -11.67 14.49
CA TRP A 127 -14.66 -10.48 14.54
C TRP A 127 -15.71 -10.45 13.43
N GLY A 128 -16.63 -9.48 13.53
CA GLY A 128 -17.77 -9.33 12.62
C GLY A 128 -18.95 -10.19 13.03
N ASP A 129 -20.05 -10.02 12.31
CA ASP A 129 -21.23 -10.85 12.45
C ASP A 129 -21.17 -11.80 11.24
N GLY A 130 -20.85 -13.07 11.48
CA GLY A 130 -20.80 -14.04 10.39
C GLY A 130 -22.18 -14.17 9.74
N ASP A 131 -22.34 -13.65 8.53
CA ASP A 131 -23.56 -13.80 7.71
C ASP A 131 -23.84 -15.28 7.37
#